data_AF-A0A7S3H818-F1
#
_entry.id   AF-A0A7S3H818-F1
#
_cell.length_a   1.000
_cell.length_b   1.000
_cell.length_c   1.000
_cell.angle_alpha   90.00
_cell.angle_beta   90.00
_cell.angle_gamma   90.00
#
_symmetry.space_group_name_H-M   'P 1'
#
loop_
_entity.id
_entity.type
_entity.pdbx_description
1 polymer ?
#
loop_
_entity_poly.entity_id
_entity_poly.type
_entity_poly.pdbx_seq_one_letter_code
_entity_poly.pdbx_strand_id
1 'polypeptide(L)'
;LAIFVAATVLLWNLADNWSKDGIHSDPEVETIRIFSYIGIGVSVLYTCVILVMRERIQLAIGVVKESARAMDSMKLIVLVPVLQAAGLVIFMVFWVIYCFFLASSGDVVIHTASYEYNSVEYAYSYRTFTYQPSIRYAFLFMLFAMFWTSEFLVAIGQLVIALSFSAWYFTKVKSSIGSGTVLWAIRTTIVHHLGTVAFGSLLVAIVRTIRAVVAYFQRKLKKTHNKVAEYALCCVQCCLGCLERCIRFINKHAYIITAIYS
;
A
#
# COMPACT_ATOMS: atom_id res chain seq x y z
N LEU A 1 21.79 -17.07 -4.35
CA LEU A 1 22.30 -18.38 -4.81
C LEU A 1 23.32 -18.94 -3.82
N ALA A 2 24.47 -18.28 -3.61
CA ALA A 2 25.51 -18.75 -2.69
C ALA A 2 25.01 -19.06 -1.27
N ILE A 3 24.13 -18.21 -0.71
CA ILE A 3 23.56 -18.40 0.63
C ILE A 3 22.69 -19.68 0.70
N PHE A 4 21.84 -19.93 -0.30
CA PHE A 4 20.95 -21.10 -0.31
C PHE A 4 21.72 -22.40 -0.52
N VAL A 5 22.72 -22.39 -1.41
CA VAL A 5 23.61 -23.54 -1.62
C VAL A 5 24.43 -23.81 -0.36
N ALA A 6 25.01 -22.78 0.27
CA ALA A 6 25.77 -22.92 1.51
C ALA A 6 24.89 -23.45 2.67
N ALA A 7 23.67 -22.94 2.82
CA ALA A 7 22.72 -23.42 3.83
C ALA A 7 22.35 -24.89 3.61
N THR A 8 22.15 -25.30 2.35
CA THR A 8 21.83 -26.69 2.00
C THR A 8 23.02 -27.63 2.27
N VAL A 9 24.23 -27.20 1.93
CA VAL A 9 25.48 -27.95 2.20
C VAL A 9 25.75 -28.04 3.71
N LEU A 10 25.47 -26.99 4.47
CA LEU A 10 25.57 -26.99 5.93
C LEU A 10 24.59 -27.97 6.56
N LEU A 11 23.33 -27.99 6.13
CA LEU A 11 22.33 -28.95 6.61
C LEU A 11 22.71 -30.39 6.27
N TRP A 12 23.24 -30.62 5.07
CA TRP A 12 23.75 -31.92 4.67
C TRP A 12 24.90 -32.40 5.55
N ASN A 13 25.91 -31.54 5.77
CA ASN A 13 27.04 -31.85 6.64
C ASN A 13 26.61 -32.02 8.10
N LEU A 14 25.64 -31.25 8.57
CA LEU A 14 25.07 -31.39 9.91
C LEU A 14 24.38 -32.74 10.08
N ALA A 15 23.55 -33.14 9.11
CA ALA A 15 22.90 -34.45 9.11
C ALA A 15 23.91 -35.61 9.11
N ASP A 16 25.00 -35.46 8.35
CA ASP A 16 26.06 -36.47 8.27
C ASP A 16 26.86 -36.57 9.58
N ASN A 17 27.13 -35.44 10.24
CA ASN A 17 27.80 -35.41 11.54
C ASN A 17 26.92 -36.01 12.66
N TRP A 18 25.64 -35.64 12.72
CA TRP A 18 24.70 -36.17 13.72
C TRP A 18 24.42 -37.65 13.54
N SER A 19 24.53 -38.16 12.31
CA SER A 19 24.45 -39.60 12.06
C SER A 19 25.64 -40.38 12.63
N LYS A 20 26.74 -39.72 13.03
CA LYS A 20 28.02 -40.35 13.41
C LYS A 20 28.38 -40.16 14.88
N ASP A 21 27.79 -39.19 15.58
CA ASP A 21 28.16 -38.88 16.97
C ASP A 21 27.56 -39.82 18.01
N GLY A 22 26.49 -40.55 17.67
CA GLY A 22 25.80 -41.47 18.58
C GLY A 22 25.07 -40.77 19.73
N ILE A 23 24.94 -39.44 19.68
CA ILE A 23 24.27 -38.61 20.69
C ILE A 23 22.83 -38.34 20.27
N HIS A 24 22.60 -38.12 18.98
CA HIS A 24 21.29 -37.78 18.43
C HIS A 24 20.46 -39.03 18.10
N SER A 25 19.14 -38.91 18.26
CA SER A 25 18.22 -40.00 17.96
C SER A 25 18.00 -40.15 16.45
N ASP A 26 17.80 -41.38 15.98
CA ASP A 26 17.52 -41.68 14.57
C ASP A 26 16.44 -40.79 13.91
N PRO A 27 15.27 -40.51 14.54
CA PRO A 27 14.27 -39.62 13.95
C PRO A 27 14.73 -38.15 13.82
N GLU A 28 15.63 -37.67 14.70
CA GLU A 28 16.20 -36.33 14.58
C GLU A 28 17.15 -36.24 13.37
N VAL A 29 17.97 -37.27 13.15
CA VAL A 29 18.88 -37.36 12.00
C VAL A 29 18.09 -37.45 10.69
N GLU A 30 17.03 -38.26 10.65
CA GLU A 30 16.16 -38.40 9.47
C GLU A 30 15.46 -37.08 9.12
N THR A 31 14.99 -36.36 10.13
CA THR A 31 14.36 -35.04 9.95
C THR A 31 15.30 -34.05 9.25
N ILE A 32 16.57 -33.97 9.69
CA ILE A 32 17.55 -33.06 9.06
C ILE A 32 17.92 -33.51 7.65
N ARG A 33 17.99 -34.81 7.37
CA ARG A 33 18.18 -35.32 6.00
C ARG A 33 17.05 -34.91 5.07
N ILE A 34 15.80 -35.03 5.51
CA ILE A 34 14.63 -34.59 4.74
C ILE A 34 14.73 -33.10 4.41
N PHE A 35 15.03 -32.25 5.39
CA PHE A 35 15.23 -30.81 5.15
C PHE A 35 16.37 -30.54 4.16
N SER A 36 17.45 -31.32 4.23
CA SER A 36 18.58 -31.20 3.31
C SER A 36 18.18 -31.53 1.86
N TYR A 37 17.44 -32.62 1.64
CA TYR A 37 16.94 -32.98 0.31
C TYR A 37 15.99 -31.92 -0.27
N ILE A 38 15.09 -31.38 0.55
CA ILE A 38 14.21 -30.27 0.16
C ILE A 38 15.07 -29.05 -0.24
N GLY A 39 16.10 -28.71 0.55
CA GLY A 39 17.03 -27.63 0.26
C GLY A 39 17.77 -27.79 -1.08
N ILE A 40 18.20 -29.02 -1.41
CA ILE A 40 18.83 -29.34 -2.70
C ILE A 40 17.82 -29.11 -3.83
N GLY A 41 16.60 -29.65 -3.69
CA GLY A 41 15.53 -29.48 -4.68
C GLY A 41 15.22 -28.02 -4.96
N VAL A 42 15.05 -27.19 -3.92
CA VAL A 42 14.81 -25.75 -4.05
C VAL A 42 16.01 -25.04 -4.70
N SER A 43 17.24 -25.41 -4.33
CA SER A 43 18.45 -24.81 -4.90
C SER A 43 18.62 -25.12 -6.40
N VAL A 44 18.33 -26.36 -6.81
CA VAL A 44 18.33 -26.77 -8.22
C VAL A 44 17.25 -26.03 -8.99
N LEU A 45 16.01 -26.02 -8.49
CA LEU A 45 14.89 -25.30 -9.10
C LEU A 45 15.21 -23.80 -9.28
N TYR A 46 15.72 -23.15 -8.24
CA TYR A 46 16.11 -21.74 -8.29
C TYR A 46 17.22 -21.48 -9.31
N THR A 47 18.21 -22.37 -9.39
CA THR A 47 19.27 -22.29 -10.40
C THR A 47 18.71 -22.45 -11.81
N CYS A 48 17.83 -23.43 -12.04
CA CYS A 48 17.15 -23.61 -13.32
C CYS A 48 16.35 -22.35 -13.72
N VAL A 49 15.61 -21.74 -12.80
CA VAL A 49 14.87 -20.49 -13.05
C VAL A 49 15.83 -19.36 -13.45
N ILE A 50 16.96 -19.20 -12.76
CA ILE A 50 17.98 -18.18 -13.13
C ILE A 50 18.53 -18.45 -14.54
N LEU A 51 18.86 -19.70 -14.86
CA LEU A 51 19.41 -20.05 -16.17
C LEU A 51 18.41 -19.76 -17.30
N VAL A 52 17.14 -20.12 -17.11
CA VAL A 52 16.06 -19.86 -18.09
C VAL A 52 15.78 -18.36 -18.22
N MET A 53 15.83 -17.60 -17.12
CA MET A 53 15.51 -16.17 -17.13
C MET A 53 16.72 -15.26 -17.36
N ARG A 54 17.92 -15.81 -17.67
CA ARG A 54 19.18 -15.05 -17.75
C ARG A 54 19.10 -13.82 -18.65
N GLU A 55 18.48 -13.93 -19.82
CA GLU A 55 18.37 -12.83 -20.79
C GLU A 55 17.46 -11.71 -20.27
N ARG A 56 16.34 -12.09 -19.65
CA ARG A 56 15.42 -11.14 -19.00
C ARG A 56 16.08 -10.45 -17.82
N ILE A 57 16.89 -11.18 -17.04
CA ILE A 57 17.65 -10.64 -15.92
C ILE A 57 18.68 -9.62 -16.43
N GLN A 58 19.42 -9.89 -17.51
CA GLN A 58 20.37 -8.94 -18.08
C GLN A 58 19.70 -7.65 -18.57
N LEU A 59 18.56 -7.76 -19.24
CA LEU A 59 17.76 -6.60 -19.63
C LEU A 59 17.31 -5.79 -18.41
N ALA A 60 16.81 -6.47 -17.37
CA ALA A 60 16.40 -5.81 -16.13
C ALA A 60 17.57 -5.10 -15.43
N ILE A 61 18.76 -5.72 -15.38
CA ILE A 61 19.98 -5.10 -14.84
C ILE A 61 20.32 -3.83 -15.62
N GLY A 62 20.23 -3.86 -16.96
CA GLY A 62 20.44 -2.68 -17.80
C GLY A 62 19.51 -1.52 -17.45
N VAL A 63 18.20 -1.79 -17.34
CA VAL A 63 17.19 -0.78 -16.97
C VAL A 63 17.44 -0.21 -15.58
N VAL A 64 17.75 -1.06 -14.60
CA VAL A 64 18.07 -0.63 -13.23
C VAL A 64 19.35 0.21 -13.21
N LYS A 65 20.38 -0.17 -13.97
CA LYS A 65 21.65 0.56 -14.06
C LYS A 65 21.46 1.96 -14.62
N GLU A 66 20.70 2.11 -15.70
CA GLU A 66 20.40 3.44 -16.26
C GLU A 66 19.52 4.27 -15.31
N SER A 67 18.59 3.64 -14.60
CA SER A 67 17.80 4.32 -13.58
C SER A 67 18.67 4.84 -12.43
N ALA A 68 19.64 4.02 -11.98
CA ALA A 68 20.59 4.41 -10.95
C ALA A 68 21.50 5.57 -11.40
N ARG A 69 21.94 5.58 -12.66
CA ARG A 69 22.72 6.69 -13.23
C ARG A 69 21.90 8.00 -13.26
N ALA A 70 20.61 7.91 -13.59
CA ALA A 70 19.71 9.06 -13.52
C ALA A 70 19.58 9.60 -12.09
N MET A 71 19.45 8.71 -11.10
CA MET A 71 19.40 9.09 -9.69
C MET A 71 20.70 9.70 -9.18
N ASP A 72 21.85 9.19 -9.63
CA ASP A 72 23.17 9.76 -9.28
C ASP A 72 23.37 11.15 -9.88
N SER A 73 22.89 11.36 -11.11
CA SER A 73 22.89 12.68 -11.76
C SER A 73 21.96 13.67 -11.05
N MET A 74 20.82 13.21 -10.53
CA MET A 74 19.77 14.02 -9.90
C MET A 74 19.57 13.64 -8.43
N LYS A 75 20.58 13.85 -7.59
CA LYS A 75 20.63 13.37 -6.19
C LYS A 75 19.38 13.68 -5.36
N LEU A 76 18.71 14.82 -5.59
CA LEU A 76 17.49 15.21 -4.87
C LEU A 76 16.31 14.24 -5.13
N ILE A 77 16.34 13.44 -6.19
CA ILE A 77 15.23 12.53 -6.54
C ILE A 77 14.97 11.47 -5.46
N VAL A 78 16.02 11.09 -4.73
CA VAL A 78 15.94 10.14 -3.59
C VAL A 78 15.12 10.72 -2.44
N LEU A 79 15.02 12.05 -2.34
CA LEU A 79 14.21 12.72 -1.32
C LEU A 79 12.72 12.78 -1.68
N VAL A 80 12.32 12.54 -2.94
CA VAL A 80 10.91 12.65 -3.36
C VAL A 80 9.98 11.72 -2.52
N PRO A 81 10.29 10.42 -2.32
CA PRO A 81 9.48 9.56 -1.47
C PRO A 81 9.44 10.00 0.00
N VAL A 82 10.55 10.58 0.50
CA VAL A 82 10.62 11.11 1.87
C VAL A 82 9.70 12.33 2.02
N LEU A 83 9.70 13.23 1.04
CA LEU A 83 8.79 14.37 1.00
C LEU A 83 7.32 13.94 0.91
N GLN A 84 7.01 12.89 0.14
CA GLN A 84 5.66 12.32 0.10
C GLN A 84 5.23 11.75 1.46
N ALA A 85 6.11 10.98 2.10
CA ALA A 85 5.85 10.40 3.42
C ALA A 85 5.66 11.50 4.47
N ALA A 86 6.51 12.53 4.47
CA ALA A 86 6.39 13.67 5.36
C ALA A 86 5.06 14.41 5.14
N GLY A 87 4.68 14.69 3.89
CA GLY A 87 3.40 15.30 3.55
C GLY A 87 2.21 14.47 4.02
N LEU A 88 2.28 13.15 3.90
CA LEU A 88 1.23 12.24 4.38
C LEU A 88 1.14 12.25 5.90
N VAL A 89 2.27 12.21 6.63
CA VAL A 89 2.29 12.27 8.10
C VAL A 89 1.70 13.59 8.59
N ILE A 90 2.11 14.71 8.01
CA ILE A 90 1.57 16.04 8.36
C ILE A 90 0.05 16.06 8.15
N PHE A 91 -0.43 15.60 7.00
CA PHE A 91 -1.86 15.49 6.74
C PHE A 91 -2.57 14.58 7.74
N MET A 92 -2.00 13.41 8.07
CA MET A 92 -2.60 12.47 9.03
C MET A 92 -2.76 13.09 10.43
N VAL A 93 -1.79 13.89 10.88
CA VAL A 93 -1.88 14.60 12.16
C VAL A 93 -3.10 15.53 12.17
N PHE A 94 -3.23 16.40 11.16
CA PHE A 94 -4.38 17.30 11.06
C PHE A 94 -5.69 16.54 10.90
N TRP A 95 -5.71 15.50 10.07
CA TRP A 95 -6.88 14.67 9.83
C TRP A 95 -7.40 14.01 11.11
N VAL A 96 -6.50 13.45 11.95
CA VAL A 96 -6.85 12.84 13.23
C VAL A 96 -7.42 13.88 14.19
N ILE A 97 -6.81 15.07 14.28
CA ILE A 97 -7.31 16.17 15.10
C ILE A 97 -8.74 16.55 14.67
N TYR A 98 -8.99 16.72 13.37
CA TYR A 98 -10.33 16.99 12.86
C TYR A 98 -11.32 15.87 13.14
N CYS A 99 -10.90 14.59 13.07
CA CYS A 99 -11.75 13.47 13.45
C CYS A 99 -12.14 13.50 14.93
N PHE A 100 -11.22 13.88 15.83
CA PHE A 100 -11.53 14.05 17.25
C PHE A 100 -12.54 15.17 17.48
N PHE A 101 -12.35 16.33 16.85
CA PHE A 101 -13.33 17.42 16.94
C PHE A 101 -14.70 17.00 16.42
N LEU A 102 -14.75 16.31 15.28
CA LEU A 102 -15.99 15.80 14.70
C LEU A 102 -16.66 14.72 15.56
N ALA A 103 -15.88 13.88 16.25
CA ALA A 103 -16.41 12.91 17.20
C ALA A 103 -16.99 13.57 18.45
N SER A 104 -16.37 14.66 18.91
CA SER A 104 -16.82 15.41 20.09
C SER A 104 -18.07 16.28 19.86
N SER A 105 -18.44 16.56 18.60
CA SER A 105 -19.59 17.41 18.27
C SER A 105 -20.95 16.70 18.32
N GLY A 106 -21.01 15.47 18.84
CA GLY A 106 -22.26 14.73 19.01
C GLY A 106 -23.09 15.27 20.18
N ASP A 107 -24.41 15.36 20.01
CA ASP A 107 -25.31 15.81 21.06
C ASP A 107 -25.49 14.72 22.13
N VAL A 108 -25.43 15.10 23.39
CA VAL A 108 -25.64 14.20 24.52
C VAL A 108 -27.13 14.15 24.85
N VAL A 109 -27.76 13.03 24.52
CA VAL A 109 -29.16 12.76 24.89
C VAL A 109 -29.19 11.86 26.12
N ILE A 110 -29.98 12.25 27.12
CA ILE A 110 -30.19 11.47 28.34
C ILE A 110 -31.42 10.60 28.12
N HIS A 111 -31.23 9.28 28.15
CA HIS A 111 -32.32 8.32 28.11
C HIS A 111 -32.62 7.85 29.54
N THR A 112 -33.87 7.98 29.95
CA THR A 112 -34.40 7.42 31.21
C THR A 112 -35.14 6.13 30.90
N ALA A 113 -34.73 5.05 31.56
CA ALA A 113 -35.43 3.77 31.53
C ALA A 113 -35.85 3.42 32.96
N SER A 114 -37.09 2.95 33.12
CA SER A 114 -37.57 2.40 34.39
C SER A 114 -37.92 0.93 34.24
N TYR A 115 -37.69 0.18 35.32
CA TYR A 115 -38.17 -1.19 35.46
C TYR A 115 -38.80 -1.36 36.84
N GLU A 116 -39.83 -2.19 36.90
CA GLU A 116 -40.55 -2.49 38.14
C GLU A 116 -40.02 -3.80 38.74
N TYR A 117 -39.67 -3.78 40.03
CA TYR A 117 -39.31 -4.98 40.78
C TYR A 117 -39.94 -4.92 42.17
N ASN A 118 -40.69 -5.97 42.54
CA ASN A 118 -41.46 -6.03 43.80
C ASN A 118 -42.32 -4.78 44.06
N SER A 119 -43.04 -4.29 43.04
CA SER A 119 -43.92 -3.11 43.15
C SER A 119 -43.20 -1.81 43.50
N VAL A 120 -41.87 -1.78 43.37
CA VAL A 120 -41.03 -0.59 43.48
C VAL A 120 -40.48 -0.25 42.10
N GLU A 121 -40.71 0.98 41.65
CA GLU A 121 -40.20 1.48 40.37
C GLU A 121 -38.75 1.95 40.52
N TYR A 122 -37.85 1.34 39.76
CA TYR A 122 -36.44 1.73 39.69
C TYR A 122 -36.19 2.46 38.38
N ALA A 123 -35.83 3.74 38.45
CA ALA A 123 -35.42 4.53 37.29
C ALA A 123 -33.90 4.67 37.22
N TYR A 124 -33.33 4.46 36.04
CA TYR A 124 -31.93 4.75 35.76
C TYR A 124 -31.81 5.62 34.50
N SER A 125 -30.78 6.47 34.48
CA SER A 125 -30.48 7.31 33.33
C SER A 125 -29.12 6.95 32.74
N TYR A 126 -29.06 6.88 31.42
CA TYR A 126 -27.81 6.70 30.69
C TYR A 126 -27.67 7.74 29.59
N ARG A 127 -26.44 8.10 29.27
CA ARG A 127 -26.10 9.11 28.26
C ARG A 127 -25.70 8.42 26.97
N THR A 128 -26.26 8.85 25.84
CA THR A 128 -25.82 8.41 24.52
C THR A 128 -25.51 9.59 23.62
N PHE A 129 -24.47 9.46 22.81
CA PHE A 129 -24.17 10.43 21.76
C PHE A 129 -25.06 10.17 20.55
N THR A 130 -25.84 11.18 20.18
CA THR A 130 -26.64 11.16 18.96
C THR A 130 -26.03 12.12 17.95
N TYR A 131 -25.67 11.61 16.78
CA TYR A 131 -25.11 12.42 15.70
C TYR A 131 -26.19 12.81 14.69
N GLN A 132 -26.33 14.12 14.46
CA GLN A 132 -27.14 14.67 13.38
C GLN A 132 -26.67 14.15 12.00
N PRO A 133 -27.56 14.00 10.99
CA PRO A 133 -27.17 13.53 9.67
C PRO A 133 -26.00 14.29 9.03
N SER A 134 -25.92 15.60 9.22
CA SER A 134 -24.81 16.45 8.76
C SER A 134 -23.45 15.94 9.26
N ILE A 135 -23.33 15.59 10.54
CA ILE A 135 -22.11 15.06 11.15
C ILE A 135 -21.78 13.67 10.58
N ARG A 136 -22.79 12.83 10.33
CA ARG A 136 -22.60 11.51 9.70
C ARG A 136 -22.04 11.63 8.29
N TYR A 137 -22.56 12.56 7.48
CA TYR A 137 -22.02 12.85 6.15
C TYR A 137 -20.61 13.44 6.22
N ALA A 138 -20.31 14.26 7.23
CA ALA A 138 -18.97 14.77 7.46
C ALA A 138 -17.95 13.64 7.78
N PHE A 139 -18.33 12.59 8.52
CA PHE A 139 -17.47 11.41 8.71
C PHE A 139 -17.17 10.68 7.40
N LEU A 140 -18.18 10.51 6.54
CA LEU A 140 -17.99 9.91 5.22
C LEU A 140 -17.08 10.76 4.32
N PHE A 141 -17.27 12.09 4.36
CA PHE A 141 -16.39 13.03 3.67
C PHE A 141 -14.96 12.95 4.20
N MET A 142 -14.77 12.82 5.52
CA MET A 142 -13.45 12.71 6.14
C MET A 142 -12.72 11.43 5.70
N LEU A 143 -13.45 10.30 5.58
CA LEU A 143 -12.92 9.06 5.02
C LEU A 143 -12.52 9.24 3.53
N PHE A 144 -13.37 9.89 2.75
CA PHE A 144 -13.07 10.21 1.36
C PHE A 144 -11.83 11.11 1.24
N ALA A 145 -11.75 12.17 2.04
CA ALA A 145 -10.61 13.08 2.08
C ALA A 145 -9.31 12.35 2.44
N MET A 146 -9.35 11.39 3.37
CA MET A 146 -8.21 10.55 3.70
C MET A 146 -7.68 9.80 2.47
N PHE A 147 -8.56 9.13 1.73
CA PHE A 147 -8.17 8.41 0.53
C PHE A 147 -7.71 9.34 -0.59
N TRP A 148 -8.42 10.45 -0.80
CA TRP A 148 -8.11 11.38 -1.88
C TRP A 148 -6.77 12.08 -1.67
N THR A 149 -6.53 12.64 -0.49
CA THR A 149 -5.25 13.30 -0.21
C THR A 149 -4.08 12.32 -0.25
N SER A 150 -4.27 11.08 0.23
CA SER A 150 -3.23 10.05 0.14
C SER A 150 -2.88 9.70 -1.30
N GLU A 151 -3.88 9.45 -2.15
CA GLU A 151 -3.66 9.16 -3.59
C GLU A 151 -3.10 10.37 -4.32
N PHE A 152 -3.52 11.58 -3.94
CA PHE A 152 -3.03 12.83 -4.52
C PHE A 152 -1.54 13.04 -4.24
N LEU A 153 -1.09 12.85 -3.00
CA LEU A 153 0.33 12.92 -2.65
C LEU A 153 1.17 11.87 -3.37
N VAL A 154 0.65 10.65 -3.53
CA VAL A 154 1.31 9.59 -4.32
C VAL A 154 1.43 10.01 -5.79
N ALA A 155 0.34 10.52 -6.37
CA ALA A 155 0.30 10.94 -7.76
C ALA A 155 1.21 12.15 -8.06
N ILE A 156 1.35 13.11 -7.14
CA ILE A 156 2.33 14.20 -7.24
C ILE A 156 3.73 13.61 -7.43
N GLY A 157 4.17 12.71 -6.55
CA GLY A 157 5.52 12.16 -6.66
C GLY A 157 5.71 11.27 -7.89
N GLN A 158 4.69 10.54 -8.33
CA GLN A 158 4.76 9.80 -9.60
C GLN A 158 5.03 10.74 -10.78
N LEU A 159 4.34 11.88 -10.85
CA LEU A 159 4.55 12.84 -11.93
C LEU A 159 5.88 13.59 -11.80
N VAL A 160 6.31 13.97 -10.59
CA VAL A 160 7.63 14.58 -10.35
C VAL A 160 8.76 13.65 -10.79
N ILE A 161 8.68 12.37 -10.45
CA ILE A 161 9.65 11.35 -10.87
C ILE A 161 9.61 11.22 -12.40
N ALA A 162 8.42 11.08 -12.99
CA ALA A 162 8.29 10.96 -14.44
C ALA A 162 8.88 12.17 -15.19
N LEU A 163 8.62 13.40 -14.74
CA LEU A 163 9.20 14.63 -15.30
C LEU A 163 10.72 14.66 -15.17
N SER A 164 11.25 14.31 -13.99
CA SER A 164 12.69 14.29 -13.74
C SER A 164 13.40 13.28 -14.65
N PHE A 165 12.85 12.07 -14.77
CA PHE A 165 13.40 11.02 -15.63
C PHE A 165 13.25 11.33 -17.11
N SER A 166 12.13 11.93 -17.53
CA SER A 166 11.93 12.38 -18.92
C SER A 166 12.98 13.43 -19.31
N ALA A 167 13.15 14.48 -18.49
CA ALA A 167 14.15 15.51 -18.70
C ALA A 167 15.57 14.92 -18.75
N TRP A 168 15.90 14.02 -17.82
CA TRP A 168 17.18 13.31 -17.83
C TRP A 168 17.37 12.47 -19.08
N TYR A 169 16.37 11.69 -19.49
CA TYR A 169 16.45 10.77 -20.63
C TYR A 169 16.76 11.52 -21.93
N PHE A 170 16.01 12.58 -22.22
CA PHE A 170 16.15 13.36 -23.47
C PHE A 170 17.31 14.35 -23.48
N THR A 171 17.95 14.61 -22.34
CA THR A 171 19.18 15.41 -22.29
C THR A 171 20.35 14.63 -22.89
N LYS A 172 20.97 15.13 -23.97
CA LYS A 172 22.11 14.47 -24.64
C LYS A 172 23.37 14.44 -23.76
N VAL A 173 23.68 15.56 -23.11
CA VAL A 173 24.89 15.73 -22.30
C VAL A 173 24.53 15.55 -20.82
N LYS A 174 24.73 14.35 -20.27
CA LYS A 174 24.30 14.03 -18.89
C LYS A 174 25.03 14.83 -17.80
N SER A 175 26.19 15.43 -18.11
CA SER A 175 26.90 16.29 -17.15
C SER A 175 26.24 17.67 -16.94
N SER A 176 25.34 18.10 -17.84
CA SER A 176 24.67 19.39 -17.72
C SER A 176 23.38 19.32 -16.88
N ILE A 177 22.94 18.14 -16.48
CA ILE A 177 21.74 17.95 -15.65
C ILE A 177 22.13 17.69 -14.21
N GLY A 178 21.35 18.23 -13.26
CA GLY A 178 21.65 18.13 -11.84
C GLY A 178 20.39 18.14 -10.98
N SER A 179 20.57 18.25 -9.66
CA SER A 179 19.46 18.26 -8.68
C SER A 179 18.42 19.36 -8.92
N GLY A 180 18.78 20.46 -9.60
CA GLY A 180 17.85 21.52 -9.99
C GLY A 180 16.70 21.03 -10.88
N THR A 181 16.90 19.95 -11.64
CA THR A 181 15.85 19.32 -12.47
C THR A 181 14.70 18.80 -11.64
N VAL A 182 14.97 18.23 -10.45
CA VAL A 182 13.92 17.72 -9.57
C VAL A 182 13.11 18.88 -8.99
N LEU A 183 13.77 19.99 -8.65
CA LEU A 183 13.08 21.18 -8.16
C LEU A 183 12.21 21.84 -9.24
N TRP A 184 12.72 21.86 -10.48
CA TRP A 184 11.93 22.22 -11.66
C TRP A 184 10.73 21.29 -11.82
N ALA A 185 10.91 19.96 -11.76
CA ALA A 185 9.82 19.00 -11.88
C ALA A 185 8.74 19.16 -10.79
N ILE A 186 9.15 19.44 -9.54
CA ILE A 186 8.23 19.76 -8.44
C ILE A 186 7.43 21.02 -8.77
N ARG A 187 8.10 22.09 -9.17
CA ARG A 187 7.42 23.35 -9.53
C ARG A 187 6.48 23.17 -10.72
N THR A 188 6.91 22.48 -11.77
CA THR A 188 6.11 22.20 -12.96
C THR A 188 4.88 21.36 -12.61
N THR A 189 5.03 20.35 -11.74
CA THR A 189 3.91 19.56 -11.24
C THR A 189 2.89 20.43 -10.50
N ILE A 190 3.34 21.29 -9.59
CA ILE A 190 2.47 22.14 -8.77
C ILE A 190 1.77 23.23 -9.61
N VAL A 191 2.47 23.82 -10.57
CA VAL A 191 1.96 24.97 -11.33
C VAL A 191 1.12 24.54 -12.54
N HIS A 192 1.57 23.52 -13.29
CA HIS A 192 0.99 23.20 -14.60
C HIS A 192 0.17 21.91 -14.61
N HIS A 193 0.49 20.94 -13.76
CA HIS A 193 -0.13 19.60 -13.83
C HIS A 193 -0.90 19.19 -12.58
N LEU A 194 -1.12 20.11 -11.65
CA LEU A 194 -1.85 19.82 -10.42
C LEU A 194 -3.27 19.33 -10.70
N GLY A 195 -3.92 19.86 -11.74
CA GLY A 195 -5.24 19.42 -12.20
C GLY A 195 -5.25 17.97 -12.68
N THR A 196 -4.28 17.57 -13.51
CA THR A 196 -4.13 16.18 -13.99
C THR A 196 -3.90 15.22 -12.83
N VAL A 197 -3.05 15.62 -11.88
CA VAL A 197 -2.77 14.84 -10.67
C VAL A 197 -4.02 14.73 -9.79
N ALA A 198 -4.73 15.83 -9.55
CA ALA A 198 -5.96 15.88 -8.75
C ALA A 198 -7.07 15.03 -9.35
N PHE A 199 -7.28 15.11 -10.67
CA PHE A 199 -8.30 14.33 -11.36
C PHE A 199 -7.99 12.83 -11.33
N GLY A 200 -6.75 12.44 -11.63
CA GLY A 200 -6.34 11.04 -11.59
C GLY A 200 -6.48 10.46 -10.17
N SER A 201 -5.99 11.15 -9.14
CA SER A 201 -6.12 10.68 -7.75
C SER A 201 -7.56 10.65 -7.26
N LEU A 202 -8.41 11.57 -7.72
CA LEU A 202 -9.83 11.62 -7.40
C LEU A 202 -10.56 10.35 -7.86
N LEU A 203 -10.31 9.89 -9.09
CA LEU A 203 -10.93 8.67 -9.61
C LEU A 203 -10.57 7.43 -8.77
N VAL A 204 -9.31 7.32 -8.36
CA VAL A 204 -8.87 6.22 -7.48
C VAL A 204 -9.53 6.33 -6.11
N ALA A 205 -9.59 7.54 -5.54
CA ALA A 205 -10.15 7.78 -4.23
C ALA A 205 -11.66 7.50 -4.14
N ILE A 206 -12.42 7.83 -5.18
CA ILE A 206 -13.85 7.49 -5.28
C ILE A 206 -14.03 5.98 -5.17
N VAL A 207 -13.30 5.20 -5.99
CA VAL A 207 -13.41 3.73 -5.96
C VAL A 207 -12.96 3.18 -4.61
N ARG A 208 -11.86 3.67 -4.02
CA ARG A 208 -11.40 3.25 -2.69
C ARG A 208 -12.44 3.54 -1.60
N THR A 209 -13.10 4.68 -1.66
CA THR A 209 -14.16 5.06 -0.72
C THR A 209 -15.36 4.11 -0.84
N ILE A 210 -15.82 3.82 -2.06
CA ILE A 210 -16.90 2.86 -2.30
C ILE A 210 -16.52 1.48 -1.75
N ARG A 211 -15.28 1.01 -1.98
CA ARG A 211 -14.78 -0.26 -1.42
C ARG A 211 -14.78 -0.29 0.10
N ALA A 212 -14.43 0.81 0.75
CA ALA A 212 -14.46 0.91 2.20
C ALA A 212 -15.90 0.84 2.74
N VAL A 213 -16.85 1.48 2.06
CA VAL A 213 -18.28 1.42 2.40
C VAL A 213 -18.85 0.01 2.19
N VAL A 214 -18.52 -0.65 1.07
CA VAL A 214 -18.91 -2.05 0.81
C VAL A 214 -18.32 -2.97 1.89
N ALA A 215 -17.06 -2.79 2.27
CA ALA A 215 -16.42 -3.56 3.33
C ALA A 215 -17.11 -3.35 4.70
N TYR A 216 -17.58 -2.14 5.00
CA TYR A 216 -18.39 -1.87 6.18
C TYR A 216 -19.70 -2.67 6.17
N PHE A 217 -20.42 -2.68 5.05
CA PHE A 217 -21.65 -3.47 4.91
C PHE A 217 -21.41 -4.98 4.99
N GLN A 218 -20.31 -5.48 4.42
CA GLN A 218 -19.92 -6.88 4.56
C GLN A 218 -19.76 -7.28 6.03
N ARG A 219 -19.10 -6.44 6.85
CA ARG A 219 -18.95 -6.69 8.30
C ARG A 219 -20.28 -6.68 9.03
N LYS A 220 -21.22 -5.83 8.62
CA LYS A 220 -22.56 -5.77 9.22
C LYS A 220 -23.42 -6.98 8.85
N LEU A 221 -23.37 -7.41 7.59
CA LEU A 221 -24.13 -8.56 7.09
C LEU A 221 -23.66 -9.91 7.65
N LYS A 222 -22.37 -10.03 8.00
CA LYS A 222 -21.87 -11.22 8.71
C LYS A 222 -22.59 -11.49 10.04
N LYS A 223 -23.24 -10.47 10.63
CA LYS A 223 -24.03 -10.62 11.86
C LYS A 223 -25.46 -11.09 11.63
N THR A 224 -25.99 -10.98 10.41
CA THR A 224 -27.39 -11.31 10.08
C THR A 224 -27.54 -12.65 9.34
N HIS A 225 -26.47 -13.42 9.17
CA HIS A 225 -26.44 -14.76 8.55
C HIS A 225 -27.01 -14.87 7.12
N ASN A 226 -27.15 -13.74 6.38
CA ASN A 226 -27.63 -13.75 5.00
C ASN A 226 -26.50 -14.06 4.00
N LYS A 227 -26.35 -15.34 3.66
CA LYS A 227 -25.28 -15.83 2.77
C LYS A 227 -25.33 -15.24 1.36
N VAL A 228 -26.53 -15.07 0.78
CA VAL A 228 -26.68 -14.54 -0.59
C VAL A 228 -26.15 -13.10 -0.67
N ALA A 229 -26.53 -12.26 0.31
CA ALA A 229 -26.05 -10.88 0.38
C ALA A 229 -24.53 -10.81 0.63
N GLU A 230 -23.98 -11.74 1.42
CA GLU A 230 -22.53 -11.83 1.64
C GLU A 230 -21.76 -12.17 0.34
N TYR A 231 -22.21 -13.16 -0.42
CA TYR A 231 -21.62 -13.51 -1.71
C TYR A 231 -21.73 -12.37 -2.72
N ALA A 232 -22.89 -11.71 -2.80
CA ALA A 232 -23.08 -10.56 -3.70
C ALA A 232 -22.11 -9.42 -3.39
N LEU A 233 -21.94 -9.05 -2.12
CA LEU A 233 -20.97 -8.02 -1.74
C LEU A 233 -19.52 -8.47 -1.97
N CYS A 234 -19.21 -9.76 -1.87
CA CYS A 234 -17.89 -10.28 -2.22
C CYS A 234 -17.58 -10.07 -3.71
N CYS A 235 -18.53 -10.35 -4.60
CA CYS A 235 -18.40 -10.09 -6.03
C CYS A 235 -18.19 -8.59 -6.31
N VAL A 236 -19.00 -7.72 -5.70
CA VAL A 236 -18.86 -6.25 -5.84
C VAL A 236 -17.47 -5.79 -5.36
N GLN A 237 -17.00 -6.29 -4.22
CA GLN A 237 -15.68 -5.96 -3.69
C GLN A 237 -14.53 -6.39 -4.61
N CYS A 238 -14.68 -7.53 -5.28
CA CYS A 238 -13.75 -8.00 -6.30
C CYS A 238 -13.73 -7.08 -7.52
N CYS A 239 -14.90 -6.77 -8.09
CA CYS A 239 -15.04 -5.89 -9.25
C CYS A 239 -14.46 -4.49 -8.98
N LEU A 240 -14.76 -3.90 -7.82
CA LEU A 240 -14.20 -2.61 -7.42
C LEU A 240 -12.68 -2.69 -7.22
N GLY A 241 -12.17 -3.82 -6.74
CA GLY A 241 -10.73 -4.06 -6.63
C GLY A 241 -10.02 -4.13 -7.98
N CYS A 242 -10.65 -4.76 -8.98
CA CYS A 242 -10.18 -4.74 -10.36
C CYS A 242 -10.21 -3.31 -10.92
N LEU A 243 -11.31 -2.59 -10.73
CA LEU A 243 -11.45 -1.21 -11.20
C LEU A 243 -10.38 -0.28 -10.60
N GLU A 244 -10.15 -0.34 -9.29
CA GLU A 244 -9.09 0.45 -8.62
C GLU A 244 -7.70 0.17 -9.23
N ARG A 245 -7.39 -1.10 -9.53
CA ARG A 245 -6.12 -1.48 -10.17
C ARG A 245 -6.03 -0.93 -11.60
N CYS A 246 -7.11 -1.03 -12.38
CA CYS A 246 -7.16 -0.49 -13.74
C CYS A 246 -6.94 1.03 -13.75
N ILE A 247 -7.63 1.77 -12.87
CA ILE A 247 -7.49 3.24 -12.81
C ILE A 247 -6.07 3.63 -12.39
N ARG A 248 -5.47 2.98 -11.38
CA ARG A 248 -4.07 3.25 -10.99
C ARG A 248 -3.08 2.95 -12.12
N PHE A 249 -3.31 1.88 -12.86
CA PHE A 249 -2.49 1.54 -14.02
C PHE A 249 -2.58 2.63 -15.10
N ILE A 250 -3.81 3.00 -15.49
CA ILE A 250 -4.06 4.06 -16.48
C ILE A 250 -3.43 5.38 -16.05
N ASN A 251 -3.64 5.80 -14.79
CA ASN A 251 -3.07 7.04 -14.26
C ASN A 251 -1.54 7.04 -14.31
N LYS A 252 -0.89 5.94 -13.92
CA LYS A 252 0.58 5.83 -13.98
C LYS A 252 1.09 6.06 -15.41
N HIS A 253 0.44 5.47 -16.40
CA HIS A 253 0.81 5.67 -17.81
C HIS A 253 0.49 7.08 -18.30
N ALA A 254 -0.65 7.64 -17.90
CA ALA A 254 -1.03 9.02 -18.22
C ALA A 254 0.01 10.01 -17.69
N TYR A 255 0.48 9.86 -16.45
CA TYR A 255 1.50 10.72 -15.87
C TYR A 255 2.85 10.62 -16.60
N ILE A 256 3.24 9.42 -17.05
CA ILE A 256 4.45 9.25 -17.86
C ILE A 256 4.32 9.96 -19.20
N ILE A 257 3.18 9.81 -19.89
CA ILE A 257 2.91 10.50 -21.15
C ILE A 257 2.90 12.01 -20.95
N THR A 258 2.22 12.52 -19.91
CA THR A 258 2.26 13.93 -19.55
C THR A 258 3.70 14.40 -19.42
N ALA A 259 4.54 13.69 -18.67
CA ALA A 259 5.93 14.06 -18.45
C ALA A 259 6.82 14.03 -19.71
N ILE A 260 6.53 13.16 -20.67
CA ILE A 260 7.28 13.08 -21.94
C ILE A 260 6.97 14.28 -22.84
N TYR A 261 5.73 14.77 -22.82
CA TYR A 261 5.26 15.87 -23.66
C TYR A 261 5.17 17.22 -22.92
N SER A 262 5.80 17.35 -21.75
CA SER A 262 5.86 18.60 -20.97
C SER A 262 7.09 19.44 -21.29
#